data_AF-A0A2D7KUG5-F1
#
_entry.id   AF-A0A2D7KUG5-F1
#
_cell.length_a   1.000
_cell.length_b   1.000
_cell.length_c   1.000
_cell.angle_alpha   90.00
_cell.angle_beta   90.00
_cell.angle_gamma   90.00
#
_symmetry.space_group_name_H-M   'P 1'
#
loop_
_entity.id
_entity.type
_entity.pdbx_description
1 polymer ?
#
loop_
_entity_poly.entity_id
_entity_poly.type
_entity_poly.pdbx_seq_one_letter_code
_entity_poly.pdbx_strand_id
1 'polypeptide(L)' 'MHDELKRLQKLKIEQKAKSEKDKIINSYIDSSRTLEDKIAAVKLKHSVDKSAFVSSIKKLLNKK' A
#
# COMPACT_ATOMS: atom_id res chain seq x y z
N MET A 1 28.28 -7.11 14.47
CA MET A 1 27.66 -6.10 15.37
C MET A 1 27.39 -4.76 14.68
N HIS A 2 28.40 -4.00 14.24
CA HIS A 2 28.17 -2.66 13.68
C HIS A 2 27.44 -2.65 12.32
N ASP A 3 27.75 -3.61 11.43
CA ASP A 3 27.09 -3.72 10.11
C ASP A 3 25.65 -4.22 10.20
N GLU A 4 25.37 -5.06 11.18
CA GLU A 4 24.03 -5.57 11.46
C GLU A 4 23.12 -4.45 11.96
N LEU A 5 23.62 -3.60 12.87
CA LEU A 5 22.91 -2.41 13.33
C LEU A 5 22.58 -1.45 12.17
N LYS A 6 23.53 -1.23 11.26
CA LYS A 6 23.30 -0.40 10.05
C LYS A 6 22.25 -1.01 9.12
N ARG A 7 22.29 -2.33 8.89
CA ARG A 7 21.26 -3.03 8.10
C ARG A 7 19.88 -2.92 8.73
N LEU A 8 19.78 -3.10 10.06
CA LEU A 8 18.52 -2.97 10.79
C LEU A 8 17.95 -1.54 10.71
N GLN A 9 18.80 -0.52 10.85
CA GLN A 9 18.37 0.87 10.69
C GLN A 9 17.85 1.15 9.28
N LYS A 10 18.55 0.67 8.24
CA LYS A 10 18.11 0.80 6.85
C LYS A 10 16.73 0.16 6.64
N LEU A 11 16.54 -1.08 7.10
CA LEU A 11 15.26 -1.79 7.01
C LEU A 11 14.13 -1.04 7.74
N LYS A 12 14.42 -0.45 8.91
CA LYS A 12 13.46 0.35 9.66
C LYS A 12 13.02 1.61 8.90
N ILE A 13 13.95 2.29 8.26
CA ILE A 13 13.67 3.48 7.44
C ILE A 13 12.82 3.08 6.22
N GLU A 14 13.19 2.01 5.53
CA GLU A 14 12.46 1.49 4.37
C GLU A 14 11.02 1.06 4.74
N GLN A 15 10.85 0.35 5.86
CA GLN A 15 9.52 -0.01 6.35
C GLN A 15 8.69 1.21 6.74
N LYS A 16 9.29 2.22 7.38
CA LYS A 16 8.59 3.46 7.74
C LYS A 16 8.12 4.19 6.49
N ALA A 17 8.98 4.33 5.48
CA ALA A 17 8.61 4.96 4.21
C ALA A 17 7.48 4.20 3.51
N LYS A 18 7.53 2.86 3.50
CA LYS A 18 6.46 2.02 2.97
C LYS A 18 5.13 2.23 3.71
N SER A 19 5.18 2.26 5.04
CA SER A 19 3.98 2.47 5.87
C SER A 19 3.34 3.84 5.65
N GLU A 20 4.13 4.91 5.54
CA GLU A 20 3.60 6.25 5.26
C GLU A 20 2.95 6.33 3.87
N LYS A 21 3.59 5.73 2.85
CA LYS A 21 3.00 5.62 1.51
C LYS A 21 1.66 4.87 1.55
N ASP A 22 1.59 3.76 2.27
CA ASP A 22 0.36 2.96 2.41
C ASP A 22 -0.76 3.75 3.10
N LYS A 23 -0.45 4.56 4.13
CA LYS A 23 -1.43 5.44 4.79
C LYS A 23 -2.02 6.46 3.82
N ILE A 24 -1.16 7.12 3.03
CA ILE A 24 -1.59 8.12 2.04
C ILE A 24 -2.52 7.48 1.00
N ILE A 25 -2.13 6.33 0.45
CA ILE A 25 -2.93 5.65 -0.57
C ILE A 25 -4.27 5.17 0.00
N ASN A 26 -4.29 4.60 1.22
CA ASN A 26 -5.53 4.17 1.85
C ASN A 26 -6.47 5.36 2.12
N SER A 27 -5.94 6.48 2.62
CA SER A 27 -6.71 7.71 2.82
C SER A 27 -7.34 8.21 1.52
N TYR A 28 -6.61 8.12 0.41
CA TYR A 28 -7.14 8.46 -0.91
C TYR A 28 -8.24 7.48 -1.38
N ILE A 29 -8.07 6.17 -1.16
CA ILE A 29 -9.10 5.17 -1.48
C ILE A 29 -10.39 5.42 -0.68
N ASP A 30 -10.27 5.77 0.60
CA ASP A 30 -11.41 5.99 1.48
C ASP A 30 -12.13 7.31 1.16
N SER A 31 -11.39 8.36 0.80
CA SER A 31 -11.95 9.69 0.48
C SER A 31 -12.46 9.84 -0.96
N SER A 32 -12.01 9.00 -1.89
CA SER A 32 -12.43 9.10 -3.29
C SER A 32 -13.93 8.80 -3.46
N ARG A 33 -14.57 9.52 -4.38
CA ARG A 33 -15.99 9.36 -4.72
C ARG A 33 -16.23 8.42 -5.90
N THR A 34 -15.26 8.24 -6.78
CA THR A 34 -15.39 7.39 -7.98
C THR A 34 -14.78 6.01 -7.71
N LEU A 35 -15.35 4.98 -8.32
CA LEU A 35 -14.84 3.62 -8.17
C LEU A 35 -13.52 3.46 -8.93
N GLU A 36 -13.40 4.13 -10.06
CA GLU A 36 -12.25 4.12 -10.96
C GLU A 36 -10.99 4.64 -10.26
N ASP A 37 -11.10 5.75 -9.53
CA ASP A 37 -9.97 6.32 -8.77
C ASP A 37 -9.54 5.37 -7.63
N LYS A 38 -10.50 4.70 -6.97
CA LYS A 38 -10.20 3.69 -5.96
C LYS A 38 -9.46 2.49 -6.56
N ILE A 39 -9.89 2.02 -7.74
CA ILE A 39 -9.22 0.94 -8.46
C ILE A 39 -7.80 1.35 -8.86
N ALA A 40 -7.61 2.57 -9.37
CA ALA A 40 -6.30 3.10 -9.73
C ALA A 40 -5.35 3.17 -8.53
N ALA A 41 -5.85 3.64 -7.38
CA ALA A 41 -5.08 3.70 -6.14
C ALA A 41 -4.71 2.30 -5.60
N VAL A 42 -5.63 1.33 -5.66
CA VAL A 42 -5.35 -0.07 -5.31
C VAL A 42 -4.30 -0.67 -6.25
N LYS A 43 -4.34 -0.34 -7.54
CA LYS A 43 -3.33 -0.77 -8.53
C LYS A 43 -1.96 -0.17 -8.24
N LEU A 44 -1.89 1.10 -7.85
CA LEU A 44 -0.63 1.76 -7.45
C LEU A 44 -0.02 1.14 -6.18
N LYS A 45 -0.86 0.73 -5.22
CA LYS A 45 -0.42 0.08 -3.98
C LYS A 45 0.16 -1.32 -4.22
N HIS A 46 -0.46 -2.07 -5.11
CA HIS A 46 -0.17 -3.48 -5.35
C HIS A 46 0.43 -3.73 -6.75
N SER A 47 1.16 -2.76 -7.30
CA SER A 47 1.72 -2.86 -8.66
C SER A 47 2.66 -4.05 -8.85
N VAL A 48 3.33 -4.47 -7.77
CA VAL A 48 4.26 -5.60 -7.75
C VAL A 48 3.55 -6.90 -7.33
N ASP A 49 2.59 -6.82 -6.42
CA ASP A 49 1.87 -7.98 -5.88
C ASP A 49 0.46 -8.10 -6.48
N LYS A 50 0.37 -8.82 -7.59
CA LYS A 50 -0.88 -9.05 -8.32
C LYS A 50 -1.92 -9.81 -7.48
N SER A 51 -1.50 -10.66 -6.56
CA SER A 51 -2.41 -11.44 -5.71
C SER A 51 -3.11 -10.55 -4.68
N ALA A 52 -2.33 -9.63 -4.07
CA ALA A 52 -2.85 -8.63 -3.16
C ALA A 52 -3.74 -7.61 -3.88
N PHE A 53 -3.41 -7.26 -5.13
CA PHE A 53 -4.26 -6.42 -5.98
C PHE A 53 -5.66 -7.03 -6.16
N VAL A 54 -5.74 -8.27 -6.66
CA VAL A 54 -7.03 -8.95 -6.92
C VAL A 54 -7.86 -9.06 -5.64
N SER A 55 -7.22 -9.41 -4.52
CA SER A 55 -7.89 -9.52 -3.22
C SER A 55 -8.44 -8.18 -2.74
N SER A 56 -7.68 -7.10 -2.90
CA SER A 56 -8.09 -5.75 -2.53
C SER A 56 -9.24 -5.23 -3.40
N ILE A 57 -9.22 -5.51 -4.72
CA ILE A 57 -10.32 -5.16 -5.62
C ILE A 57 -11.60 -5.95 -5.26
N LYS A 58 -11.49 -7.25 -4.98
CA LYS A 58 -12.64 -8.06 -4.56
C LYS A 58 -13.28 -7.50 -3.29
N LYS A 59 -12.47 -7.09 -2.30
CA LYS A 59 -12.96 -6.43 -1.07
C LYS A 59 -13.61 -5.08 -1.35
N LEU A 60 -13.06 -4.29 -2.29
CA LEU A 60 -13.60 -3.00 -2.68
C LEU A 60 -14.99 -3.14 -3.32
N LEU A 61 -15.17 -4.12 -4.21
CA LEU A 61 -16.43 -4.38 -4.90
C LEU A 61 -17.49 -5.01 -3.99
N ASN A 62 -17.09 -5.87 -3.05
CA ASN A 62 -18.00 -6.50 -2.10
C ASN A 62 -18.42 -5.60 -0.93
N LYS A 63 -17.87 -4.38 -0.83
CA LYS A 63 -18.27 -3.36 0.15
C LYS A 63 -19.46 -2.51 -0.33
N LYS A 64 -19.97 -2.75 -1.54
CA LYS A 64 -21.22 -2.18 -2.06
C LYS A 64 -22.44 -2.91 -1.51
#